data_AF-E1QII6-F1
#
_entry.id   AF-E1QII6-F1
#
_cell.length_a   1.000
_cell.length_b   1.000
_cell.length_c   1.000
_cell.angle_alpha   90.00
_cell.angle_beta   90.00
_cell.angle_gamma   90.00
#
_symmetry.space_group_name_H-M   'P 1'
#
loop_
_entity.id
_entity.type
_entity.pdbx_description
1 polymer ?
#
loop_
_entity_poly.entity_id
_entity_poly.type
_entity_poly.pdbx_seq_one_letter_code
_entity_poly.pdbx_strand_id
1 'polypeptide(L)'
;MHSLTEAFAFSAIVGQESMKQALLLNAVNHMVGGVLIRGEKGTAKSTAVRALAALLPQILVVEGCPFGCDPAAPAKLCPYCAQRLAKGEKLPNLLRKARVVDLPMGSTEDRLLSSLDSERAIKHGEKHFEPGILAEANRGVL
;
A
#
# COMPACT_ATOMS: atom_id res chain seq x y z
N MET A 1 -25.30 -4.27 -3.05
CA MET A 1 -25.05 -3.37 -1.91
C MET A 1 -23.54 -3.34 -1.63
N HIS A 2 -22.78 -2.54 -2.37
CA HIS A 2 -21.37 -2.28 -2.06
C HIS A 2 -21.32 -0.99 -1.21
N SER A 3 -21.21 -1.15 0.10
CA SER A 3 -20.94 -0.05 1.04
C SER A 3 -19.51 0.44 0.81
N LEU A 4 -19.33 1.32 -0.19
CA LEU A 4 -18.15 2.16 -0.29
C LEU A 4 -18.37 3.26 0.74
N THR A 5 -17.55 3.30 1.78
CA THR A 5 -17.34 4.54 2.52
C THR A 5 -16.77 5.52 1.49
N GLU A 6 -17.63 6.33 0.87
CA GLU A 6 -17.21 7.25 -0.19
C GLU A 6 -16.20 8.22 0.41
N ALA A 7 -14.93 8.06 0.00
CA ALA A 7 -13.90 9.00 0.36
C ALA A 7 -14.33 10.40 -0.11
N PHE A 8 -14.13 11.40 0.75
CA PHE A 8 -14.43 12.79 0.40
C PHE A 8 -13.74 13.18 -0.92
N ALA A 9 -14.42 13.94 -1.78
CA ALA A 9 -13.88 14.31 -3.08
C ALA A 9 -12.64 15.21 -2.94
N PHE A 10 -11.52 14.82 -3.57
CA PHE A 10 -10.25 15.57 -3.47
C PHE A 10 -10.38 17.02 -3.96
N SER A 11 -11.15 17.24 -5.02
CA SER A 11 -11.43 18.57 -5.58
C SER A 11 -12.31 19.43 -4.67
N ALA A 12 -13.10 18.83 -3.77
CA ALA A 12 -13.97 19.55 -2.84
C ALA A 12 -13.21 20.06 -1.59
N ILE A 13 -11.91 19.76 -1.46
CA ILE A 13 -11.09 20.26 -0.36
C ILE A 13 -10.81 21.75 -0.59
N VAL A 14 -11.39 22.57 0.27
CA VAL A 14 -11.28 24.03 0.21
C VAL A 14 -9.90 24.49 0.66
N GLY A 15 -9.26 25.35 -0.14
CA GLY A 15 -7.92 25.87 0.13
C GLY A 15 -6.86 24.77 0.11
N GLN A 16 -5.77 24.92 0.86
CA GLN A 16 -4.68 23.94 0.95
C GLN A 16 -3.98 23.61 -0.38
N GLU A 17 -3.84 24.62 -1.26
CA GLU A 17 -3.28 24.44 -2.61
C GLU A 17 -1.87 23.84 -2.61
N SER A 18 -1.00 24.27 -1.69
CA SER A 18 0.34 23.71 -1.54
C SER A 18 0.33 22.22 -1.18
N MET A 19 -0.57 21.80 -0.28
CA MET A 19 -0.73 20.40 0.10
C MET A 19 -1.29 19.58 -1.06
N LYS A 20 -2.34 20.07 -1.74
CA LYS A 20 -2.92 19.40 -2.91
C LYS A 20 -1.87 19.21 -4.02
N GLN A 21 -1.11 20.25 -4.31
CA GLN A 21 -0.04 20.20 -5.32
C GLN A 21 1.06 19.21 -4.93
N ALA A 22 1.53 19.22 -3.68
CA ALA A 22 2.55 18.28 -3.22
C ALA A 22 2.10 16.82 -3.34
N LEU A 23 0.84 16.53 -2.97
CA LEU A 23 0.25 15.21 -3.10
C LEU A 23 0.12 14.76 -4.57
N LEU A 24 -0.33 15.66 -5.46
CA LEU A 24 -0.42 15.37 -6.90
C LEU A 24 0.96 15.13 -7.53
N LEU A 25 1.97 15.93 -7.18
CA LEU A 25 3.34 15.76 -7.65
C LEU A 25 3.90 14.39 -7.23
N ASN A 26 3.68 14.00 -5.97
CA ASN A 26 4.10 12.70 -5.47
C ASN A 26 3.38 11.54 -6.17
N ALA A 27 2.09 11.69 -6.49
CA ALA A 27 1.32 10.71 -7.24
C ALA A 27 1.85 10.49 -8.67
N VAL A 28 2.38 11.54 -9.31
CA VAL A 28 2.99 11.46 -10.65
C VAL A 28 4.41 10.89 -10.57
N ASN A 29 5.22 11.38 -9.62
CA ASN A 29 6.60 10.96 -9.46
C ASN A 29 6.95 10.76 -7.99
N HIS A 30 6.94 9.50 -7.54
CA HIS A 30 7.30 9.12 -6.18
C HIS A 30 8.76 9.38 -5.82
N MET A 31 9.65 9.57 -6.82
CA MET A 31 11.08 9.90 -6.58
C MET A 31 11.28 11.30 -6.02
N VAL A 32 10.24 12.15 -6.03
CA VAL A 32 10.25 13.45 -5.32
C VAL A 32 10.40 13.26 -3.81
N GLY A 33 10.13 12.06 -3.29
CA GLY A 33 10.24 11.73 -1.87
C GLY A 33 8.94 11.94 -1.12
N GLY A 34 8.97 11.82 0.21
CA GLY A 34 7.79 11.93 1.06
C GLY A 34 7.25 13.36 1.20
N VAL A 35 5.95 13.49 1.44
CA VAL A 35 5.28 14.79 1.68
C VAL A 35 5.08 15.00 3.18
N LEU A 36 5.73 16.02 3.74
CA LEU A 36 5.52 16.43 5.14
C LEU A 36 4.40 17.46 5.22
N ILE A 37 3.24 17.07 5.78
CA ILE A 37 2.09 17.96 5.94
C ILE A 37 2.01 18.46 7.39
N ARG A 38 2.29 19.74 7.60
CA ARG A 38 2.16 20.41 8.91
C ARG A 38 0.82 21.13 9.02
N GLY A 39 0.22 21.11 10.21
CA GLY A 39 -1.00 21.85 10.52
C GLY A 39 -1.68 21.35 11.79
N GLU A 40 -2.70 22.06 12.25
CA GLU A 40 -3.45 21.73 13.47
C GLU A 40 -4.35 20.49 13.28
N LYS A 41 -4.86 19.92 14.38
CA LYS A 41 -5.87 18.87 14.31
C LYS A 41 -7.13 19.42 13.63
N GLY A 42 -7.77 18.62 12.78
CA GLY A 42 -8.99 19.04 12.07
C GLY A 42 -8.76 19.74 10.73
N THR A 43 -7.52 19.93 10.30
CA THR A 43 -7.17 20.56 8.99
C THR A 43 -7.33 19.62 7.77
N ALA A 44 -8.03 18.49 7.91
CA ALA A 44 -8.29 17.53 6.82
C ALA A 44 -7.05 16.89 6.16
N LYS A 45 -5.87 16.90 6.80
CA LYS A 45 -4.63 16.30 6.28
C LYS A 45 -4.80 14.83 5.84
N SER A 46 -5.32 14.01 6.74
CA SER A 46 -5.55 12.58 6.51
C SER A 46 -6.72 12.31 5.55
N THR A 47 -7.69 13.22 5.51
CA THR A 47 -8.80 13.22 4.55
C THR A 47 -8.29 13.46 3.13
N ALA A 48 -7.37 14.42 2.94
CA ALA A 48 -6.80 14.72 1.63
C ALA A 48 -6.03 13.56 1.02
N VAL A 49 -5.25 12.85 1.84
CA VAL A 49 -4.53 11.64 1.40
C VAL A 49 -5.50 10.54 0.95
N ARG A 50 -6.55 10.27 1.74
CA ARG A 50 -7.58 9.27 1.39
C ARG A 50 -8.38 9.67 0.16
N ALA A 51 -8.69 10.95 0.03
CA ALA A 51 -9.38 11.52 -1.13
C ALA A 51 -8.54 11.36 -2.41
N LEU A 52 -7.23 11.63 -2.34
CA LEU A 52 -6.31 11.40 -3.47
C LEU A 52 -6.26 9.91 -3.84
N ALA A 53 -6.11 9.01 -2.86
CA ALA A 53 -6.03 7.57 -3.15
C ALA A 53 -7.31 7.02 -3.80
N ALA A 54 -8.47 7.60 -3.47
CA ALA A 54 -9.74 7.26 -4.11
C ALA A 54 -9.85 7.77 -5.56
N LEU A 55 -9.12 8.84 -5.92
CA LEU A 55 -9.03 9.39 -7.27
C LEU A 55 -8.09 8.59 -8.17
N LEU A 56 -7.08 7.93 -7.60
CA LEU A 56 -6.11 7.15 -8.36
C LEU A 56 -6.77 5.99 -9.12
N PRO A 57 -6.27 5.66 -10.32
CA PRO A 57 -6.79 4.53 -11.08
C PRO A 57 -6.58 3.22 -10.33
N GLN A 58 -7.44 2.24 -10.60
CA GLN A 58 -7.23 0.90 -10.13
C GLN A 58 -5.97 0.31 -10.78
N ILE A 59 -5.22 -0.46 -10.01
CA ILE A 59 -4.02 -1.15 -10.46
C ILE A 59 -4.28 -2.65 -10.55
N LEU A 60 -3.62 -3.30 -11.50
CA LEU A 60 -3.62 -4.75 -11.62
C LEU A 60 -2.67 -5.35 -10.57
N VAL A 61 -3.18 -6.30 -9.79
CA VAL A 61 -2.40 -6.99 -8.76
C VAL A 61 -2.62 -8.49 -8.82
N VAL A 62 -1.62 -9.25 -8.36
CA VAL A 62 -1.77 -10.70 -8.14
C VAL A 62 -2.74 -10.95 -6.98
N GLU A 63 -3.75 -11.77 -7.22
CA GLU A 63 -4.73 -12.16 -6.21
C GLU A 63 -4.06 -12.97 -5.08
N GLY A 64 -4.39 -12.61 -3.85
CA GLY A 64 -3.80 -13.19 -2.64
C GLY A 64 -2.36 -12.77 -2.35
N CYS A 65 -1.78 -11.82 -3.10
CA CYS A 65 -0.44 -11.30 -2.80
C CYS A 65 -0.51 -10.16 -1.77
N PRO A 66 0.14 -10.28 -0.59
CA PRO A 66 0.12 -9.24 0.42
C PRO A 66 0.75 -7.93 -0.08
N PHE A 67 1.81 -8.05 -0.89
CA PHE A 67 2.55 -6.95 -1.52
C PHE A 67 1.82 -6.31 -2.71
N GLY A 68 0.74 -6.91 -3.23
CA GLY A 68 0.05 -6.39 -4.42
C GLY A 68 0.95 -6.32 -5.67
N CYS A 69 1.77 -7.35 -5.90
CA CYS A 69 2.69 -7.43 -7.05
C CYS A 69 1.97 -7.24 -8.39
N ASP A 70 2.67 -6.64 -9.34
CA ASP A 70 2.19 -6.49 -10.71
C ASP A 70 2.38 -7.81 -11.49
N PRO A 71 1.30 -8.47 -11.95
CA PRO A 71 1.44 -9.70 -12.73
C PRO A 71 2.10 -9.47 -14.10
N ALA A 72 2.11 -8.23 -14.62
CA ALA A 72 2.75 -7.88 -15.89
C ALA A 72 4.27 -7.61 -15.73
N ALA A 73 4.80 -7.59 -14.50
CA ALA A 73 6.23 -7.38 -14.24
C ALA A 73 6.87 -8.56 -13.48
N PRO A 74 7.11 -9.73 -14.13
CA PRO A 74 7.68 -10.91 -13.50
C PRO A 74 9.02 -10.67 -12.78
N ALA A 75 9.83 -9.74 -13.28
CA ALA A 75 11.14 -9.38 -12.70
C ALA A 75 11.04 -8.67 -11.34
N LYS A 76 9.87 -8.16 -10.95
CA LYS A 76 9.62 -7.43 -9.69
C LYS A 76 8.65 -8.16 -8.77
N LEU A 77 8.46 -9.47 -8.96
CA LEU A 77 7.62 -10.28 -8.08
C LEU A 77 8.25 -10.41 -6.70
N CYS A 78 7.41 -10.39 -5.67
CA CYS A 78 7.83 -10.72 -4.32
C CYS A 78 8.18 -12.22 -4.22
N PRO A 79 8.89 -12.65 -3.16
CA PRO A 79 9.28 -14.05 -2.98
C PRO A 79 8.10 -15.02 -3.04
N TYR A 80 6.92 -14.63 -2.49
CA TYR A 80 5.71 -15.45 -2.51
C TYR A 80 5.17 -15.70 -3.93
N CYS A 81 5.02 -14.63 -4.73
CA CYS A 81 4.55 -14.76 -6.10
C CYS A 81 5.58 -15.46 -6.99
N ALA A 82 6.87 -15.19 -6.79
CA ALA A 82 7.94 -15.86 -7.52
C ALA A 82 7.94 -17.38 -7.26
N GLN A 83 7.75 -17.80 -6.00
CA GLN A 83 7.67 -19.21 -5.64
C GLN A 83 6.45 -19.91 -6.25
N ARG A 84 5.28 -19.27 -6.22
CA ARG A 84 4.06 -19.79 -6.88
C ARG A 84 4.25 -19.96 -8.37
N LEU A 85 4.85 -18.96 -9.03
CA LEU A 85 5.16 -19.04 -10.46
C LEU A 85 6.17 -20.16 -10.77
N ALA A 86 7.19 -20.34 -9.93
CA ALA A 86 8.17 -21.42 -10.07
C ALA A 86 7.55 -22.82 -9.89
N LYS A 87 6.47 -22.94 -9.12
CA LYS A 87 5.66 -24.17 -8.99
C LYS A 87 4.75 -24.42 -10.21
N GLY A 88 4.76 -23.54 -11.21
CA GLY A 88 3.87 -23.63 -12.38
C GLY A 88 2.44 -23.18 -12.10
N GLU A 89 2.16 -22.55 -10.96
CA GLU A 89 0.84 -21.99 -10.69
C GLU A 89 0.59 -20.77 -11.56
N LYS A 90 -0.67 -20.62 -12.01
CA LYS A 90 -1.12 -19.36 -12.61
C LYS A 90 -1.25 -18.32 -11.50
N LEU A 91 -0.83 -17.09 -11.79
CA LEU A 91 -1.05 -15.94 -10.92
C LEU A 91 -2.33 -15.22 -11.37
N PRO A 92 -3.51 -15.54 -10.78
CA PRO A 92 -4.73 -14.81 -11.07
C PRO A 92 -4.53 -13.34 -10.74
N ASN A 93 -5.17 -12.48 -11.54
CA ASN A 93 -5.07 -11.04 -11.41
C ASN A 93 -6.43 -10.44 -11.04
N LEU A 94 -6.38 -9.32 -10.33
CA LEU A 94 -7.56 -8.54 -10.01
C LEU A 94 -7.23 -7.05 -10.07
N LEU A 95 -8.26 -6.24 -10.30
CA LEU A 95 -8.16 -4.79 -10.19
C LEU A 95 -8.41 -4.36 -8.75
N ARG A 96 -7.51 -3.55 -8.21
CA ARG A 96 -7.57 -3.05 -6.84
C ARG A 96 -7.35 -1.54 -6.82
N LYS A 97 -8.10 -0.82 -5.98
CA LYS A 97 -7.81 0.59 -5.68
C LYS A 97 -6.51 0.72 -4.88
N ALA A 98 -5.88 1.89 -4.95
CA ALA A 98 -4.74 2.22 -4.09
C ALA A 98 -5.14 2.07 -2.61
N ARG A 99 -4.29 1.40 -1.82
CA ARG A 99 -4.48 1.28 -0.36
C ARG A 99 -3.87 2.50 0.31
N VAL A 100 -4.56 3.05 1.30
CA VAL A 100 -3.97 3.97 2.28
C VAL A 100 -3.82 3.18 3.56
N VAL A 101 -2.59 3.06 4.04
CA VAL A 101 -2.26 2.31 5.25
C VAL A 101 -1.72 3.31 6.26
N ASP A 102 -2.35 3.41 7.43
CA ASP A 102 -1.83 4.29 8.47
C ASP A 102 -0.68 3.58 9.23
N LEU A 103 0.35 4.33 9.59
CA LEU A 103 1.40 3.87 10.51
C LEU A 103 1.07 4.30 11.95
N PRO A 104 0.69 3.37 12.86
CA PRO A 104 0.43 3.70 14.24
C PRO A 104 1.69 4.19 14.97
N MET A 105 1.51 5.14 15.88
CA MET A 105 2.57 5.50 16.82
C MET A 105 2.93 4.29 17.69
N GLY A 106 4.23 4.01 17.85
CA GLY A 106 4.71 2.86 18.61
C GLY A 106 4.68 1.53 17.86
N SER A 107 4.55 1.54 16.53
CA SER A 107 4.72 0.32 15.73
C SER A 107 6.14 -0.24 15.89
N THR A 108 6.23 -1.53 16.20
CA THR A 108 7.52 -2.25 16.26
C THR A 108 8.11 -2.42 14.87
N GLU A 109 9.43 -2.61 14.80
CA GLU A 109 10.13 -2.86 13.54
C GLU A 109 9.59 -4.12 12.84
N ASP A 110 9.32 -5.19 13.59
CA ASP A 110 8.74 -6.42 13.07
C ASP A 110 7.37 -6.21 12.43
N ARG A 111 6.53 -5.34 13.02
CA ARG A 111 5.22 -4.99 12.45
C ARG A 111 5.36 -4.11 11.21
N LEU A 112 6.38 -3.25 11.17
CA LEU A 112 6.62 -2.36 10.04
C LEU A 112 7.17 -3.11 8.82
N LEU A 113 8.27 -3.84 9.02
CA LEU A 113 9.04 -4.48 7.95
C LEU A 113 8.40 -5.80 7.55
N SER A 114 8.29 -6.74 8.48
CA SER A 114 7.69 -8.08 8.44
C SER A 114 8.33 -8.89 9.57
N SER A 115 7.61 -9.82 10.18
CA SER A 115 8.18 -10.74 11.17
C SER A 115 8.56 -12.08 10.52
N LEU A 116 9.49 -12.81 11.15
CA LEU A 116 9.80 -14.20 10.81
C LEU A 116 9.32 -15.10 11.94
N ASP A 117 8.46 -16.07 11.60
CA ASP A 117 7.98 -17.06 12.56
C ASP A 117 9.12 -18.05 12.87
N SER A 118 9.81 -17.77 13.97
CA SER A 118 10.98 -18.52 14.42
C SER A 118 10.60 -19.94 14.86
N GLU A 119 9.40 -20.13 15.42
CA GLU A 119 8.96 -21.47 15.84
C GLU A 119 8.76 -22.40 14.65
N ARG A 120 8.10 -21.92 13.59
CA ARG A 120 7.94 -22.70 12.36
C ARG A 120 9.25 -22.89 11.62
N ALA A 121 10.12 -21.89 11.60
CA ALA A 121 11.44 -22.00 10.99
C ALA A 121 12.28 -23.09 11.66
N ILE A 122 12.23 -23.22 12.99
CA ILE A 122 13.01 -24.21 13.74
C ILE A 122 12.36 -25.60 13.67
N LYS A 123 11.04 -25.71 13.84
CA LYS A 123 10.34 -27.01 13.90
C LYS A 123 10.14 -27.67 12.53
N HIS A 124 9.90 -26.87 11.49
CA HIS A 124 9.54 -27.37 10.16
C HIS A 124 10.59 -27.04 9.08
N GLY A 125 11.61 -26.23 9.39
CA GLY A 125 12.59 -25.76 8.40
C GLY A 125 11.98 -24.78 7.38
N GLU A 126 10.73 -24.36 7.58
CA GLU A 126 9.99 -23.51 6.66
C GLU A 126 10.11 -22.04 7.07
N LYS A 127 10.63 -21.21 6.16
CA LYS A 127 10.70 -19.76 6.36
C LYS A 127 9.32 -19.14 6.15
N HIS A 128 8.56 -19.00 7.22
CA HIS A 128 7.27 -18.32 7.20
C HIS A 128 7.44 -16.85 7.58
N PHE A 129 7.09 -15.95 6.65
CA PHE A 129 7.15 -14.50 6.85
C PHE A 129 5.74 -13.96 7.01
N GLU A 130 5.49 -13.17 8.05
CA GLU A 130 4.26 -12.42 8.18
C GLU A 130 4.46 -11.02 7.58
N PRO A 131 3.70 -10.66 6.53
CA PRO A 131 3.86 -9.38 5.87
C PRO A 131 3.53 -8.22 6.81
N GLY A 132 4.45 -7.26 6.93
CA GLY A 132 4.27 -6.04 7.73
C GLY A 132 3.51 -4.92 7.01
N ILE A 133 3.40 -3.78 7.67
CA ILE A 133 2.71 -2.57 7.19
C ILE A 133 3.23 -2.11 5.82
N LEU A 134 4.54 -2.21 5.57
CA LEU A 134 5.13 -1.83 4.27
C LEU A 134 4.66 -2.71 3.11
N ALA A 135 4.41 -4.00 3.37
CA ALA A 135 3.87 -4.90 2.36
C ALA A 135 2.46 -4.47 1.94
N GLU A 136 1.64 -4.07 2.91
CA GLU A 136 0.28 -3.58 2.65
C GLU A 136 0.28 -2.25 1.88
N ALA A 137 1.19 -1.34 2.23
CA ALA A 137 1.31 -0.02 1.64
C ALA A 137 1.91 -0.03 0.22
N ASN A 138 2.50 -1.14 -0.22
CA ASN A 138 3.12 -1.23 -1.53
C ASN A 138 2.14 -0.90 -2.67
N ARG A 139 2.61 -0.07 -3.61
CA ARG A 139 1.82 0.52 -4.70
C ARG A 139 0.55 1.22 -4.19
N GLY A 140 0.65 1.82 -3.01
CA GLY A 140 -0.38 2.60 -2.34
C GLY A 140 0.25 3.81 -1.65
N VAL A 141 -0.33 4.20 -0.52
CA VAL A 141 0.12 5.31 0.32
C VAL A 141 0.27 4.81 1.75
N LEU A 142 1.34 5.27 2.42
CA LEU A 142 1.63 5.07 3.85
C LEU A 142 1.46 6.40 4.59
#